data_AF-A0A7V4LA06-F1
#
_entry.id   AF-A0A7V4LA06-F1
#
_cell.length_a   1.000
_cell.length_b   1.000
_cell.length_c   1.000
_cell.angle_alpha   90.00
_cell.angle_beta   90.00
_cell.angle_gamma   90.00
#
_symmetry.space_group_name_H-M   'P 1'
#
loop_
_entity.id
_entity.type
_entity.pdbx_description
1 polymer ?
#
loop_
_entity_poly.entity_id
_entity_poly.type
_entity_poly.pdbx_seq_one_letter_code
_entity_poly.pdbx_strand_id
1 'polypeptide(L)'
;ALGRAKSHPLPAVEPVDSAPATASRPLRVLLVEDSPDNQLLIKSYLKQTDHRLDIAEHGAIAVDKFKNGHYDVILMDMQMPVMDGYAATRAIRAWEREHDLAPTHIIALTALALKEEAAKVFEAGCDTHITKPVKKATLLNILQAHKGQTNR
;
A
#
# COMPACT_ATOMS: atom_id res chain seq x y z
N ALA A 1 19.05 -58.63 43.92
CA ALA A 1 19.86 -57.48 43.48
C ALA A 1 19.08 -56.71 42.42
N LEU A 2 18.57 -55.53 42.76
CA LEU A 2 17.75 -54.68 41.87
C LEU A 2 18.65 -53.98 40.84
N GLY A 3 18.47 -54.30 39.56
CA GLY A 3 19.11 -53.62 38.43
C GLY A 3 18.39 -52.31 38.11
N ARG A 4 19.05 -51.18 38.35
CA ARG A 4 18.56 -49.83 38.06
C ARG A 4 18.46 -49.59 36.55
N ALA A 5 17.31 -49.05 36.14
CA ALA A 5 17.05 -48.48 34.83
C ALA A 5 18.04 -47.35 34.51
N LYS A 6 18.55 -47.31 33.28
CA LYS A 6 19.25 -46.15 32.71
C LYS A 6 18.34 -45.50 31.68
N SER A 7 17.74 -44.38 32.09
CA SER A 7 17.05 -43.43 31.21
C SER A 7 18.08 -42.72 30.32
N HIS A 8 17.87 -42.78 29.00
CA HIS A 8 18.57 -41.92 28.05
C HIS A 8 17.90 -40.55 28.04
N PRO A 9 18.65 -39.43 28.13
CA PRO A 9 18.09 -38.11 27.88
C PRO A 9 17.80 -37.95 26.38
N LEU A 10 16.61 -37.45 26.04
CA LEU A 10 16.29 -36.94 24.71
C LEU A 10 17.16 -35.71 24.42
N PRO A 11 17.61 -35.49 23.17
CA PRO A 11 18.37 -34.31 22.82
C PRO A 11 17.49 -33.05 22.99
N ALA A 12 18.07 -32.03 23.63
CA ALA A 12 17.46 -30.72 23.76
C ALA A 12 17.21 -30.13 22.36
N VAL A 13 15.95 -29.79 22.10
CA VAL A 13 15.58 -29.07 20.88
C VAL A 13 16.09 -27.65 21.04
N GLU A 14 17.14 -27.29 20.32
CA GLU A 14 17.63 -25.91 20.27
C GLU A 14 16.53 -25.00 19.70
N PRO A 15 16.36 -23.78 20.24
CA PRO A 15 15.40 -22.84 19.71
C PRO A 15 15.80 -22.52 18.27
N VAL A 16 14.93 -22.88 17.33
CA VAL A 16 15.01 -22.49 15.92
C VAL A 16 15.12 -20.98 15.85
N ASP A 17 16.30 -20.53 15.40
CA ASP A 17 16.62 -19.15 15.07
C ASP A 17 15.53 -18.60 14.15
N SER A 18 14.66 -17.78 14.73
CA SER A 18 13.65 -17.03 13.99
C SER A 18 14.39 -16.08 13.08
N ALA A 19 14.48 -16.43 11.80
CA ALA A 19 15.07 -15.61 10.74
C ALA A 19 14.77 -14.12 10.98
N PRO A 20 15.77 -13.24 10.88
CA PRO A 20 15.57 -11.83 11.17
C PRO A 20 14.46 -11.31 10.27
N ALA A 21 13.40 -10.77 10.87
CA ALA A 21 12.36 -10.04 10.18
C ALA A 21 13.08 -8.99 9.32
N THR A 22 13.12 -9.21 8.01
CA THR A 22 13.80 -8.36 7.07
C THR A 22 13.23 -6.97 7.25
N ALA A 23 14.03 -6.04 7.77
CA ALA A 23 13.60 -4.69 8.06
C ALA A 23 13.17 -4.04 6.75
N SER A 24 11.86 -4.02 6.52
CA SER A 24 11.27 -3.47 5.30
C SER A 24 11.63 -1.98 5.14
N ARG A 25 12.17 -1.61 3.98
CA ARG A 25 12.54 -0.21 3.71
C ARG A 25 11.32 0.73 3.79
N PRO A 26 11.51 2.03 4.09
CA PRO A 26 10.46 3.02 3.95
C PRO A 26 9.87 3.06 2.54
N LEU A 27 8.55 3.21 2.45
CA LEU A 27 7.85 3.43 1.18
C LEU A 27 7.65 4.93 0.91
N ARG A 28 7.68 5.32 -0.37
CA ARG A 28 7.23 6.62 -0.87
C ARG A 28 5.78 6.51 -1.32
N VAL A 29 4.89 7.18 -0.61
CA VAL A 29 3.44 7.13 -0.82
C VAL A 29 3.00 8.46 -1.42
N LEU A 30 2.22 8.41 -2.50
CA LEU A 30 1.48 9.55 -3.02
C LEU A 30 0.02 9.42 -2.59
N LEU A 31 -0.46 10.34 -1.76
CA LEU A 31 -1.89 10.47 -1.46
C LEU A 31 -2.53 11.46 -2.43
N VAL A 32 -3.62 11.04 -3.07
CA VAL A 32 -4.42 11.88 -3.95
C VAL A 32 -5.82 11.99 -3.36
N GLU A 33 -6.14 13.15 -2.81
CA GLU A 33 -7.35 13.39 -2.02
C GLU A 33 -7.62 14.90 -1.97
N ASP A 34 -8.84 15.34 -2.25
CA ASP A 34 -9.19 16.76 -2.34
C ASP A 34 -9.61 17.36 -0.99
N SER A 35 -10.09 16.55 -0.04
CA SER A 35 -10.48 17.00 1.29
C SER A 35 -9.28 17.19 2.23
N PRO A 36 -9.01 18.41 2.73
CA PRO A 36 -7.91 18.66 3.68
C PRO A 36 -8.03 17.85 4.98
N ASP A 37 -9.25 17.56 5.42
CA ASP A 37 -9.50 16.75 6.62
C ASP A 37 -9.08 15.29 6.40
N ASN A 38 -9.42 14.72 5.24
CA ASN A 38 -8.98 13.37 4.88
C ASN A 38 -7.46 13.31 4.68
N GLN A 39 -6.87 14.32 4.05
CA GLN A 39 -5.41 14.45 3.95
C GLN A 39 -4.74 14.46 5.33
N LEU A 40 -5.26 15.27 6.26
CA LEU A 40 -4.74 15.35 7.62
C LEU A 40 -4.89 14.01 8.37
N LEU A 41 -6.02 13.32 8.19
CA LEU A 41 -6.28 12.01 8.76
C LEU A 41 -5.23 10.99 8.32
N ILE A 42 -5.03 10.83 7.00
CA ILE A 42 -4.06 9.88 6.46
C ILE A 42 -2.62 10.26 6.86
N LYS A 43 -2.29 11.56 6.81
CA LYS A 43 -1.00 12.05 7.30
C LYS A 43 -0.79 11.66 8.77
N SER A 44 -1.80 11.80 9.62
CA SER A 44 -1.73 11.42 11.03
C SER A 44 -1.49 9.91 11.23
N TYR A 45 -2.01 9.07 10.34
CA TYR A 45 -1.81 7.62 10.40
C TYR A 45 -0.35 7.23 10.14
N LEU A 46 0.32 7.95 9.24
CA LEU A 46 1.71 7.69 8.85
C LEU A 46 2.75 8.41 9.71
N LYS A 47 2.36 9.35 10.59
CA LYS A 47 3.28 10.12 11.46
C LYS A 47 4.23 9.26 12.32
N GLN A 48 3.80 8.06 12.70
CA GLN A 48 4.59 7.14 13.55
C GLN A 48 5.31 6.06 12.73
N THR A 49 5.47 6.29 11.43
CA THR A 49 6.10 5.36 10.50
C THR A 49 7.19 6.09 9.73
N ASP A 50 8.14 5.34 9.17
CA ASP A 50 9.21 5.93 8.36
C ASP A 50 8.78 6.25 6.92
N HIS A 51 7.52 5.96 6.56
CA HIS A 51 6.99 6.19 5.22
C HIS A 51 7.01 7.67 4.86
N ARG A 52 7.40 7.98 3.62
CA ARG A 52 7.33 9.33 3.06
C ARG A 52 5.98 9.52 2.40
N LEU A 53 5.33 10.66 2.65
CA LEU A 53 4.03 10.98 2.11
C LEU A 53 4.09 12.30 1.34
N ASP A 54 3.81 12.23 0.05
CA ASP A 54 3.47 13.41 -0.76
C ASP A 54 1.95 13.46 -0.95
N ILE A 55 1.42 14.67 -1.13
CA ILE A 55 -0.01 14.91 -1.31
C ILE A 55 -0.26 15.60 -2.66
N ALA A 56 -1.31 15.18 -3.34
CA ALA A 56 -1.92 15.81 -4.50
C ALA A 56 -3.40 16.07 -4.22
N GLU A 57 -3.87 17.29 -4.50
CA GLU A 57 -5.24 17.71 -4.17
C GLU A 57 -6.27 17.31 -5.24
N HIS A 58 -5.81 16.83 -6.40
CA HIS A 58 -6.67 16.29 -7.46
C HIS A 58 -5.84 15.47 -8.47
N GLY A 59 -6.52 14.80 -9.40
CA GLY A 59 -5.90 13.88 -10.36
C GLY A 59 -4.78 14.50 -11.22
N ALA A 60 -4.95 15.73 -11.72
CA ALA A 60 -3.94 16.36 -12.58
C ALA A 60 -2.61 16.62 -11.83
N ILE A 61 -2.66 17.11 -10.59
CA ILE A 61 -1.44 17.25 -9.74
C ILE A 61 -0.81 15.88 -9.47
N ALA A 62 -1.64 14.83 -9.28
CA ALA A 62 -1.13 13.49 -9.06
C ALA A 62 -0.37 12.95 -10.26
N VAL A 63 -0.90 13.13 -11.47
CA VAL A 63 -0.22 12.76 -12.71
C VAL A 63 1.09 13.50 -12.85
N ASP A 64 1.12 14.82 -12.64
CA ASP A 64 2.36 15.60 -12.73
C ASP A 64 3.40 15.18 -11.70
N LYS A 65 3.00 14.96 -10.44
CA LYS A 65 3.90 14.45 -9.39
C LYS A 65 4.43 13.06 -9.73
N PHE A 66 3.58 12.17 -10.24
CA PHE A 66 3.96 10.82 -10.64
C PHE A 66 5.02 10.84 -11.73
N LYS A 67 4.83 11.65 -12.78
CA LYS A 67 5.78 11.77 -13.89
C LYS A 67 7.15 12.32 -13.48
N ASN A 68 7.18 13.20 -12.48
CA ASN A 68 8.40 13.86 -11.99
C ASN A 68 9.01 13.19 -10.75
N GLY A 69 8.43 12.08 -10.29
CA GLY A 69 8.77 11.45 -9.02
C GLY A 69 8.84 9.94 -9.11
N HIS A 70 9.10 9.31 -7.96
CA HIS A 70 9.05 7.86 -7.82
C HIS A 70 8.26 7.53 -6.57
N TYR A 71 7.22 6.73 -6.75
CA TYR A 71 6.31 6.29 -5.70
C TYR A 71 6.22 4.77 -5.72
N ASP A 72 6.19 4.17 -4.54
CA ASP A 72 5.96 2.74 -4.39
C ASP A 72 4.46 2.43 -4.40
N VAL A 73 3.68 3.35 -3.81
CA VAL A 73 2.24 3.21 -3.64
C VAL A 73 1.54 4.55 -3.89
N ILE A 74 0.41 4.51 -4.57
CA ILE A 74 -0.50 5.64 -4.73
C ILE A 74 -1.82 5.29 -4.04
N LEU A 75 -2.27 6.16 -3.12
CA LEU A 75 -3.61 6.13 -2.55
C LEU A 75 -4.46 7.12 -3.34
N MET A 76 -5.40 6.64 -4.14
CA MET A 76 -6.13 7.45 -5.11
C MET A 76 -7.60 7.57 -4.71
N ASP A 77 -8.05 8.75 -4.34
CA ASP A 77 -9.48 9.03 -4.25
C ASP A 77 -10.13 8.96 -5.63
N MET A 78 -11.27 8.26 -5.72
CA MET A 78 -11.99 8.12 -6.99
C MET A 78 -12.83 9.34 -7.33
N GLN A 79 -13.26 10.12 -6.33
CA GLN A 79 -14.18 11.25 -6.53
C GLN A 79 -13.50 12.57 -6.15
N MET A 80 -13.01 13.29 -7.16
CA MET A 80 -12.35 14.58 -6.97
C MET A 80 -12.75 15.57 -8.07
N PRO A 81 -12.71 16.89 -7.82
CA PRO A 81 -12.88 17.91 -8.85
C PRO A 81 -11.68 17.93 -9.81
N VAL A 82 -11.84 18.66 -10.93
CA VAL A 82 -10.82 18.88 -11.99
C VAL A 82 -10.47 17.62 -12.78
N MET A 83 -9.94 16.59 -12.12
CA MET A 83 -9.65 15.29 -12.70
C MET A 83 -9.90 14.22 -11.63
N ASP A 84 -10.83 13.31 -11.93
CA ASP A 84 -11.20 12.23 -11.03
C ASP A 84 -10.11 11.13 -10.96
N GLY A 85 -10.23 10.25 -9.96
CA GLY A 85 -9.25 9.19 -9.74
C GLY A 85 -9.20 8.16 -10.87
N TYR A 86 -10.31 7.95 -11.57
CA TYR A 86 -10.38 7.04 -12.71
C TYR A 86 -9.53 7.55 -13.88
N ALA A 87 -9.69 8.84 -14.23
CA ALA A 87 -8.93 9.50 -15.28
C ALA A 87 -7.45 9.61 -14.92
N ALA A 88 -7.14 9.97 -13.67
CA ALA A 88 -5.77 10.02 -13.17
C ALA A 88 -5.08 8.65 -13.25
N THR A 89 -5.76 7.59 -12.81
CA THR A 89 -5.26 6.21 -12.88
C THR A 89 -4.97 5.82 -14.32
N ARG A 90 -5.90 6.04 -15.25
CA ARG A 90 -5.69 5.74 -16.68
C ARG A 90 -4.51 6.52 -17.26
N ALA A 91 -4.35 7.80 -16.90
CA ALA A 91 -3.25 8.62 -17.36
C ALA A 91 -1.90 8.12 -16.82
N ILE A 92 -1.83 7.71 -15.55
CA ILE A 92 -0.65 7.09 -14.94
C ILE A 92 -0.30 5.78 -15.66
N ARG A 93 -1.28 4.88 -15.85
CA ARG A 93 -1.06 3.62 -16.59
C ARG A 93 -0.63 3.83 -18.04
N ALA A 94 -1.15 4.86 -18.71
CA ALA A 94 -0.73 5.22 -20.06
C ALA A 94 0.73 5.65 -20.08
N TRP A 95 1.12 6.53 -19.15
CA TRP A 95 2.49 7.02 -19.02
C TRP A 95 3.48 5.89 -18.69
N GLU A 96 3.15 5.02 -17.75
CA GLU A 96 3.97 3.85 -17.41
C GLU A 96 4.25 2.98 -18.63
N ARG A 97 3.22 2.67 -19.43
CA ARG A 97 3.36 1.86 -20.65
C ARG A 97 4.18 2.56 -21.73
N GLU A 98 4.00 3.87 -21.90
CA GLU A 98 4.76 4.66 -22.87
C GLU A 98 6.27 4.69 -22.53
N HIS A 99 6.60 4.58 -21.24
CA HIS A 99 7.98 4.62 -20.74
C HIS A 99 8.53 3.23 -20.35
N ASP A 100 7.83 2.15 -20.70
CA ASP A 100 8.19 0.76 -20.37
C ASP A 100 8.50 0.54 -18.88
N LEU A 101 7.69 1.17 -18.02
CA LEU A 101 7.81 1.07 -16.57
C LEU A 101 6.91 -0.03 -16.01
N ALA A 102 7.39 -0.72 -14.97
CA ALA A 102 6.54 -1.60 -14.19
C ALA A 102 5.39 -0.80 -13.53
N PRO A 103 4.15 -1.33 -13.51
CA PRO A 103 3.03 -0.64 -12.89
C PRO A 103 3.26 -0.39 -11.40
N THR A 104 3.15 0.88 -11.00
CA THR A 104 3.15 1.32 -9.61
C THR A 104 1.88 0.84 -8.91
N HIS A 105 1.95 0.47 -7.64
CA HIS A 105 0.75 -0.03 -6.95
C HIS A 105 -0.24 1.11 -6.65
N ILE A 106 -1.44 1.06 -7.23
CA ILE A 106 -2.51 2.05 -7.05
C ILE A 106 -3.65 1.42 -6.25
N ILE A 107 -3.95 2.05 -5.10
CA ILE A 107 -5.01 1.66 -4.18
C ILE A 107 -6.13 2.68 -4.30
N ALA A 108 -7.29 2.26 -4.79
CA ALA A 108 -8.46 3.12 -4.87
C ALA A 108 -9.07 3.38 -3.48
N LEU A 109 -9.40 4.62 -3.16
CA LEU A 109 -10.21 5.00 -2.01
C LEU A 109 -11.64 5.25 -2.51
N THR A 110 -12.57 4.36 -2.19
CA THR A 110 -13.95 4.39 -2.73
C THR A 110 -14.97 4.73 -1.65
N ALA A 111 -16.05 5.42 -2.01
CA ALA A 111 -17.13 5.72 -1.08
C ALA A 111 -18.07 4.52 -0.84
N LEU A 112 -18.28 3.66 -1.85
CA LEU A 112 -19.17 2.50 -1.76
C LEU A 112 -18.38 1.18 -1.86
N ALA A 113 -18.95 0.15 -1.23
CA ALA A 113 -18.47 -1.23 -1.28
C ALA A 113 -19.20 -2.07 -2.35
N LEU A 114 -19.88 -1.42 -3.30
CA LEU A 114 -20.68 -2.10 -4.30
C LEU A 114 -19.77 -2.82 -5.31
N LYS A 115 -20.18 -4.02 -5.73
CA LYS A 115 -19.40 -4.83 -6.68
C LYS A 115 -19.18 -4.10 -8.01
N GLU A 116 -20.15 -3.31 -8.44
CA GLU A 116 -20.07 -2.53 -9.67
C GLU A 116 -19.04 -1.39 -9.58
N GLU A 117 -18.85 -0.78 -8.40
CA GLU A 117 -17.76 0.18 -8.19
C GLU A 117 -16.39 -0.49 -8.14
N ALA A 118 -16.31 -1.67 -7.51
CA ALA A 118 -15.09 -2.47 -7.51
C ALA A 118 -14.65 -2.80 -8.96
N ALA A 119 -15.59 -3.20 -9.83
CA ALA A 119 -15.28 -3.47 -11.24
C ALA A 119 -14.69 -2.23 -11.94
N LYS A 120 -15.29 -1.05 -11.76
CA LYS A 120 -14.84 0.21 -12.39
C LYS A 120 -13.42 0.60 -11.98
N VAL A 121 -13.04 0.41 -10.71
CA VAL A 121 -11.69 0.76 -10.25
C VAL A 121 -10.63 -0.17 -10.83
N PHE A 122 -10.93 -1.46 -10.97
CA PHE A 122 -10.03 -2.42 -11.63
C PHE A 122 -9.95 -2.15 -13.15
N GLU A 123 -11.06 -1.85 -13.81
CA GLU A 123 -11.08 -1.46 -15.23
C GLU A 123 -10.26 -0.20 -15.50
N ALA A 124 -10.24 0.75 -14.57
CA ALA A 124 -9.37 1.93 -14.68
C ALA A 124 -7.89 1.61 -14.47
N GLY A 125 -7.55 0.46 -13.89
CA GLY A 125 -6.19 -0.01 -13.67
C GLY A 125 -5.68 0.08 -12.23
N CYS A 126 -6.57 0.20 -11.23
CA CYS A 126 -6.19 0.08 -9.83
C CYS A 126 -5.88 -1.39 -9.47
N ASP A 127 -4.99 -1.60 -8.50
CA ASP A 127 -4.58 -2.94 -8.07
C ASP A 127 -5.43 -3.46 -6.90
N THR A 128 -5.87 -2.55 -6.03
CA THR A 128 -6.72 -2.84 -4.87
C THR A 128 -7.64 -1.66 -4.56
N HIS A 129 -8.57 -1.85 -3.62
CA HIS A 129 -9.43 -0.78 -3.12
C HIS A 129 -9.57 -0.84 -1.60
N ILE A 130 -9.82 0.32 -1.00
CA ILE A 130 -10.19 0.51 0.40
C ILE A 130 -11.45 1.36 0.41
N THR A 131 -12.48 0.90 1.12
CA THR A 131 -13.70 1.68 1.32
C THR A 131 -13.50 2.77 2.37
N LYS A 132 -14.03 3.95 2.10
CA LYS A 132 -14.11 5.06 3.03
C LYS A 132 -15.19 4.76 4.09
N PRO A 133 -15.01 5.17 5.36
CA PRO A 133 -13.85 5.90 5.89
C PRO A 133 -12.62 4.99 6.05
N VAL A 134 -11.46 5.50 5.63
CA VAL A 134 -10.19 4.76 5.68
C VAL A 134 -9.80 4.51 7.14
N LYS A 135 -9.64 3.24 7.52
CA LYS A 135 -9.21 2.85 8.86
C LYS A 135 -7.68 2.76 8.93
N LYS A 136 -7.07 3.32 9.99
CA LYS A 136 -5.60 3.29 10.22
C LYS A 136 -5.02 1.88 10.10
N ALA A 137 -5.62 0.89 10.77
CA ALA A 137 -5.13 -0.48 10.76
C ALA A 137 -5.14 -1.09 9.34
N THR A 138 -6.22 -0.86 8.58
CA THR A 138 -6.34 -1.35 7.20
C THR A 138 -5.24 -0.77 6.31
N LEU A 139 -5.03 0.56 6.37
CA LEU A 139 -3.99 1.22 5.58
C LEU A 139 -2.60 0.69 5.92
N LEU A 140 -2.26 0.63 7.21
CA LEU A 140 -0.93 0.17 7.64
C LEU A 140 -0.67 -1.29 7.26
N ASN A 141 -1.68 -2.16 7.37
CA ASN A 141 -1.55 -3.57 6.97
C ASN A 141 -1.28 -3.70 5.46
N ILE A 142 -1.94 -2.89 4.62
CA ILE A 142 -1.72 -2.93 3.17
C ILE A 142 -0.32 -2.42 2.82
N LEU A 143 0.13 -1.31 3.42
CA LEU A 143 1.49 -0.80 3.21
C LEU A 143 2.56 -1.80 3.69
N GLN A 144 2.31 -2.51 4.79
CA GLN A 144 3.19 -3.58 5.27
C GLN A 144 3.20 -4.79 4.33
N ALA A 145 2.06 -5.20 3.78
CA ALA A 145 2.00 -6.29 2.81
C ALA A 145 2.74 -5.94 1.51
N HIS A 146 2.66 -4.69 1.05
CA HIS A 146 3.35 -4.22 -0.15
C HIS A 146 4.89 -4.26 0.01
N LYS A 147 5.40 -3.93 1.20
CA LYS A 147 6.83 -4.04 1.54
C LYS A 147 7.42 -5.45 1.30
N GLY A 148 6.61 -6.51 1.42
CA GLY A 148 7.04 -7.88 1.17
C GLY A 148 7.15 -8.25 -0.32
N GLN A 149 6.60 -7.43 -1.22
CA GLN A 149 6.53 -7.70 -2.66
C GLN A 149 7.62 -6.98 -3.45
N THR A 150 8.13 -5.85 -2.94
CA THR A 150 9.14 -5.01 -3.62
C THR A 150 10.58 -5.60 -3.61
N ASN A 151 10.75 -6.84 -3.15
CA ASN A 151 12.05 -7.51 -3.03
C ASN A 151 12.27 -8.60 -4.11
N ARG A 152 11.62 -8.45 -5.27
CA ARG A 152 11.74 -9.35 -6.43
C ARG A 152 12.18 -8.59 -7.67
#